data_AF-A0AAD6HRU6-F1
#
_entry.id   AF-A0AAD6HRU6-F1
#
_cell.length_a   1.000
_cell.length_b   1.000
_cell.length_c   1.000
_cell.angle_alpha   90.00
_cell.angle_beta   90.00
_cell.angle_gamma   90.00
#
_symmetry.space_group_name_H-M   'P 1'
#
loop_
_entity.id
_entity.type
_entity.pdbx_description
1 polymer ?
#
loop_
_entity_poly.entity_id
_entity_poly.type
_entity_poly.pdbx_seq_one_letter_code
_entity_poly.pdbx_strand_id
1 'polypeptide(L)'
;MVNSEMQGELPLWSSSLESLGYSDPFPMFPKTNSSSPEQMACDNEPIMQIQTDISGTEEEKGWKFYIGSICNRRTVNDMLIDMWRNGEEGWVNNVNGTVDRMFEAVRVVSTCWALQTILLTEERYQISLGSLPSSSPVNQDLEFFLRGRYCIALERIYRPIFYLAVHYKALPSWVHSTPQLSESVFTNAQKAIDNCAELIPNFWYHFRHEWIWNIMRCTFSAAIQILAAVLSNASASRNPNPGGWVIRPPTNWTTLVRLSIRILKHWESESVDLELMRGTLERMFQGTCRLAGARQELFMSSEMM
;
A
#
# COMPACT_ATOMS: atom_id res chain seq x y z
N MET A 1 14.22 13.03 2.30
CA MET A 1 13.17 12.46 1.42
C MET A 1 13.17 10.94 1.43
N VAL A 2 14.33 10.27 1.30
CA VAL A 2 14.44 8.80 1.43
C VAL A 2 14.08 8.29 2.84
N ASN A 3 14.38 9.09 3.89
CA ASN A 3 14.17 8.67 5.29
C ASN A 3 12.72 8.36 5.67
N SER A 4 11.72 9.17 5.26
CA SER A 4 10.33 8.97 5.71
C SER A 4 9.68 7.72 5.12
N GLU A 5 10.09 7.29 3.92
CA GLU A 5 9.57 6.08 3.28
C GLU A 5 10.22 4.78 3.80
N MET A 6 11.29 4.91 4.58
CA MET A 6 12.01 3.79 5.20
C MET A 6 11.74 3.67 6.70
N GLN A 7 11.08 4.64 7.33
CA GLN A 7 10.77 4.63 8.76
C GLN A 7 9.94 3.42 9.21
N GLY A 8 9.18 2.80 8.30
CA GLY A 8 8.43 1.57 8.61
C GLY A 8 9.25 0.27 8.58
N GLU A 9 10.54 0.34 8.22
CA GLU A 9 11.40 -0.83 7.97
C GLU A 9 12.78 -0.70 8.63
N LEU A 10 13.25 0.53 8.82
CA LEU A 10 14.50 0.85 9.49
C LEU A 10 14.20 1.82 10.64
N PRO A 11 14.80 1.62 11.83
CA PRO A 11 14.73 2.56 12.94
C PRO A 11 15.65 3.76 12.66
N LEU A 12 15.41 4.45 11.54
CA LEU A 12 16.10 5.67 11.19
C LEU A 12 15.49 6.79 12.02
N TRP A 13 16.35 7.45 12.78
CA TRP A 13 15.99 8.59 13.61
C TRP A 13 15.46 9.69 12.69
N SER A 14 14.45 10.44 13.16
CA SER A 14 13.97 11.58 12.38
C SER A 14 15.12 12.56 12.21
N SER A 15 15.53 12.77 10.96
CA SER A 15 16.74 13.54 10.65
C SER A 15 16.56 15.05 10.83
N SER A 16 15.45 15.48 11.46
CA SER A 16 14.89 16.84 11.49
C SER A 16 14.68 17.50 10.11
N LEU A 17 15.18 16.92 9.01
CA LEU A 17 14.88 17.33 7.63
C LEU A 17 13.38 17.22 7.29
N GLU A 18 12.63 16.41 8.03
CA GLU A 18 11.17 16.35 7.93
C GLU A 18 10.46 17.56 8.55
N SER A 19 11.14 18.37 9.39
CA SER A 19 10.61 19.66 9.86
C SER A 19 10.84 20.81 8.88
N LEU A 20 11.62 20.60 7.81
CA LEU A 20 11.81 21.61 6.76
C LEU A 20 10.62 21.71 5.81
N GLY A 21 9.64 20.80 5.94
CA GLY A 21 8.51 20.70 5.03
C GLY A 21 8.96 20.46 3.59
N TYR A 22 8.00 20.22 2.69
CA TYR A 22 8.27 20.40 1.28
C TYR A 22 8.43 21.90 1.02
N SER A 23 9.66 22.38 0.85
CA SER A 23 9.93 23.80 0.59
C SER A 23 9.47 24.26 -0.80
N ASP A 24 9.15 23.33 -1.70
CA ASP A 24 8.70 23.67 -3.04
C ASP A 24 7.18 23.93 -3.08
N PRO A 25 6.77 25.15 -3.51
CA PRO A 25 5.38 25.43 -3.78
C PRO A 25 4.85 24.42 -4.82
N PHE A 26 3.57 24.09 -4.71
CA PHE A 26 2.94 23.27 -5.75
C PHE A 26 3.17 23.93 -7.12
N PRO A 27 3.45 23.14 -8.17
CA PRO A 27 3.58 23.68 -9.50
C PRO A 27 2.28 24.40 -9.85
N MET A 28 2.42 25.63 -10.33
CA MET A 28 1.26 26.42 -10.73
C MET A 28 0.67 25.81 -12.00
N PHE A 29 -0.66 25.81 -12.10
CA PHE A 29 -1.33 25.53 -13.36
C PHE A 29 -0.71 26.42 -14.45
N PRO A 30 -0.41 25.87 -15.64
CA PRO A 30 0.04 26.67 -16.76
C PRO A 30 -0.99 27.76 -16.98
N LYS A 31 -0.55 29.01 -16.88
CA LYS A 31 -1.35 30.14 -17.32
C LYS A 31 -1.48 29.94 -18.82
N THR A 32 -2.69 29.64 -19.29
CA THR A 32 -3.06 29.46 -20.70
C THR A 32 -2.15 30.29 -21.60
N ASN A 33 -1.18 29.60 -22.20
CA ASN A 33 -0.37 29.98 -23.35
C ASN A 33 0.39 28.70 -23.70
N SER A 34 -0.23 27.94 -24.61
CA SER A 34 0.38 26.91 -25.45
C SER A 34 1.91 26.87 -25.33
N SER A 35 2.42 25.88 -24.61
CA SER A 35 3.82 25.47 -24.72
C SER A 35 3.85 24.01 -25.14
N SER A 36 3.36 23.77 -26.36
CA SER A 36 3.67 22.52 -27.06
C SER A 36 5.20 22.44 -27.24
N PRO A 37 5.83 21.29 -26.98
CA PRO A 37 7.25 21.06 -27.26
C PRO A 37 7.65 21.26 -28.73
N GLU A 38 6.68 21.42 -29.64
CA GLU A 38 6.87 21.61 -31.08
C GLU A 38 7.37 23.01 -31.47
N GLN A 39 7.33 24.00 -30.58
CA GLN A 39 7.72 25.38 -30.90
C GLN A 39 9.21 25.70 -30.70
N MET A 40 10.04 24.73 -30.30
CA MET A 40 11.49 24.88 -30.22
C MET A 40 12.25 24.10 -31.29
N ALA A 41 11.71 24.03 -32.52
CA ALA A 41 12.45 23.52 -33.67
C ALA A 41 12.29 24.47 -34.87
N CYS A 42 13.39 25.15 -35.18
CA CYS A 42 13.82 25.75 -36.45
C CYS A 42 12.78 26.33 -37.44
N ASP A 43 13.03 27.58 -37.80
CA ASP A 43 12.56 28.27 -39.00
C ASP A 43 12.53 27.38 -40.27
N ASN A 44 11.42 27.55 -41.01
CA ASN A 44 11.18 27.38 -42.45
C ASN A 44 10.36 26.16 -42.94
N GLU A 45 9.23 26.54 -43.56
CA GLU A 45 8.36 25.90 -44.57
C GLU A 45 7.13 25.05 -44.13
N PRO A 46 5.97 25.20 -44.83
CA PRO A 46 4.66 24.87 -44.31
C PRO A 46 4.20 23.49 -44.77
N ILE A 47 4.00 22.56 -43.82
CA ILE A 47 3.35 21.28 -44.12
C ILE A 47 2.22 21.05 -43.11
N MET A 48 1.01 21.12 -43.67
CA MET A 48 -0.28 20.60 -43.18
C MET A 48 -0.53 20.62 -41.67
N GLN A 49 -1.44 21.53 -41.30
CA GLN A 49 -2.23 21.48 -40.07
C GLN A 49 -2.72 20.06 -39.78
N ILE A 50 -2.04 19.38 -38.86
CA ILE A 50 -2.67 18.43 -37.95
C ILE A 50 -2.78 19.20 -36.64
N GLN A 51 -3.85 19.99 -36.51
CA GLN A 51 -4.29 20.46 -35.22
C GLN A 51 -4.79 19.25 -34.45
N THR A 52 -3.91 18.54 -33.76
CA THR A 52 -4.31 17.84 -32.53
C THR A 52 -4.40 18.89 -31.46
N ASP A 53 -5.52 19.61 -31.49
CA ASP A 53 -5.99 20.46 -30.40
C ASP A 53 -6.22 19.52 -29.21
N ILE A 54 -5.18 19.30 -28.40
CA ILE A 54 -5.32 18.68 -27.09
C ILE A 54 -6.15 19.69 -26.30
N SER A 55 -7.47 19.49 -26.34
CA SER A 55 -8.44 20.35 -25.70
C SER A 55 -7.99 20.61 -24.27
N GLY A 56 -8.07 21.86 -23.80
CA GLY A 56 -7.63 22.28 -22.47
C GLY A 56 -8.18 21.47 -21.29
N THR A 57 -9.14 20.56 -21.54
CA THR A 57 -9.64 19.54 -20.61
C THR A 57 -8.66 18.39 -20.32
N GLU A 58 -7.91 17.87 -21.30
CA GLU A 58 -6.98 16.73 -21.10
C GLU A 58 -5.69 17.17 -20.40
N GLU A 59 -5.15 18.33 -20.77
CA GLU A 59 -4.02 18.94 -20.06
C GLU A 59 -4.42 19.27 -18.61
N GLU A 60 -5.60 19.86 -18.40
CA GLU A 60 -6.14 20.15 -17.06
C GLU A 60 -6.35 18.86 -16.23
N LYS A 61 -6.83 17.77 -16.82
CA LYS A 61 -6.90 16.45 -16.17
C LYS A 61 -5.53 15.95 -15.76
N GLY A 62 -4.53 16.05 -16.64
CA GLY A 62 -3.13 15.72 -16.35
C GLY A 62 -2.59 16.52 -15.15
N TRP A 63 -2.86 17.82 -15.10
CA TRP A 63 -2.46 18.67 -13.97
C TRP A 63 -3.19 18.34 -12.66
N LYS A 64 -4.50 18.12 -12.70
CA LYS A 64 -5.30 17.69 -11.54
C LYS A 64 -4.80 16.36 -11.00
N PHE A 65 -4.50 15.42 -11.88
CA PHE A 65 -3.93 14.13 -11.51
C PHE A 65 -2.55 14.28 -10.87
N TYR A 66 -1.66 15.06 -11.49
CA TYR A 66 -0.29 15.25 -11.02
C TYR A 66 -0.25 15.92 -9.65
N ILE A 67 -0.92 17.06 -9.49
CA ILE A 67 -0.99 17.78 -8.21
C ILE A 67 -1.70 16.92 -7.16
N GLY A 68 -2.82 16.28 -7.52
CA GLY A 68 -3.54 15.36 -6.64
C GLY A 68 -2.63 14.25 -6.12
N SER A 69 -1.85 13.63 -7.01
CA SER A 69 -0.91 12.55 -6.66
C SER A 69 0.19 13.01 -5.70
N ILE A 70 0.70 14.24 -5.86
CA ILE A 70 1.68 14.83 -4.93
C ILE A 70 1.04 15.11 -3.58
N CYS A 71 -0.14 15.76 -3.56
CA CYS A 71 -0.89 16.04 -2.33
C CYS A 71 -1.15 14.75 -1.55
N ASN A 72 -1.64 13.70 -2.22
CA ASN A 72 -1.91 12.41 -1.58
C ASN A 72 -0.64 11.80 -0.99
N ARG A 73 0.47 11.77 -1.73
CA ARG A 73 1.75 11.27 -1.20
C ARG A 73 2.21 12.03 0.04
N ARG A 74 2.13 13.36 0.02
CA ARG A 74 2.50 14.22 1.18
C ARG A 74 1.60 13.92 2.38
N THR A 75 0.28 13.96 2.19
CA THR A 75 -0.69 13.68 3.25
C THR A 75 -0.49 12.29 3.85
N VAL A 76 -0.32 11.26 3.02
CA VAL A 76 -0.07 9.88 3.48
C VAL A 76 1.24 9.80 4.27
N ASN A 77 2.32 10.41 3.77
CA ASN A 77 3.60 10.39 4.47
C ASN A 77 3.53 11.10 5.84
N ASP A 78 2.90 12.26 5.92
CA ASP A 78 2.76 13.00 7.18
C ASP A 78 1.97 12.22 8.23
N MET A 79 0.87 11.57 7.81
CA MET A 79 0.09 10.70 8.69
C MET A 79 0.90 9.49 9.16
N LEU A 80 1.66 8.86 8.26
CA LEU A 80 2.47 7.70 8.60
C LEU A 80 3.62 8.05 9.55
N ILE A 81 4.28 9.20 9.37
CA ILE A 81 5.33 9.67 10.29
C ILE A 81 4.78 9.76 11.72
N ASP A 82 3.58 10.32 11.91
CA ASP A 82 2.95 10.41 13.23
C ASP A 82 2.59 9.03 13.79
N MET A 83 1.95 8.18 12.97
CA MET A 83 1.53 6.84 13.38
C MET A 83 2.70 5.92 13.75
N TRP A 84 3.86 6.08 13.09
CA TRP A 84 5.01 5.18 13.22
C TRP A 84 6.13 5.72 14.12
N ARG A 85 6.05 6.98 14.57
CA ARG A 85 7.12 7.67 15.33
C ARG A 85 7.70 6.88 16.50
N ASN A 86 6.84 6.17 17.23
CA ASN A 86 7.22 5.43 18.44
C ASN A 86 7.28 3.91 18.23
N GLY A 87 7.16 3.45 16.98
CA GLY A 87 7.16 2.04 16.60
C GLY A 87 6.15 1.19 17.37
N GLU A 88 6.48 -0.09 17.49
CA GLU A 88 5.65 -1.12 18.13
C GLU A 88 5.39 -0.82 19.60
N GLU A 89 6.39 -0.28 20.32
CA GLU A 89 6.27 0.07 21.73
C GLU A 89 5.20 1.16 21.92
N GLY A 90 5.20 2.19 21.07
CA GLY A 90 4.17 3.22 21.08
C GLY A 90 2.77 2.69 20.80
N TRP A 91 2.64 1.71 19.89
CA TRP A 91 1.35 1.10 19.57
C TRP A 91 0.79 0.31 20.74
N VAL A 92 1.62 -0.50 21.40
CA VAL A 92 1.22 -1.34 22.55
C VAL A 92 0.91 -0.49 23.78
N ASN A 93 1.70 0.56 24.03
CA ASN A 93 1.50 1.44 25.18
C ASN A 93 0.26 2.36 25.04
N ASN A 94 -0.19 2.63 23.82
CA ASN A 94 -1.38 3.44 23.55
C ASN A 94 -2.26 2.79 22.46
N VAL A 95 -2.86 1.65 22.81
CA VAL A 95 -3.74 0.88 21.90
C VAL A 95 -4.91 1.73 21.41
N ASN A 96 -5.58 2.48 22.30
CA ASN A 96 -6.75 3.28 21.93
C ASN A 96 -6.38 4.39 20.95
N GLY A 97 -5.34 5.18 21.24
CA GLY A 97 -4.87 6.22 20.34
C GLY A 97 -4.34 5.68 19.01
N THR A 98 -3.84 4.45 18.98
CA THR A 98 -3.42 3.78 17.74
C THR A 98 -4.62 3.42 16.87
N VAL A 99 -5.69 2.90 17.48
CA VAL A 99 -6.96 2.64 16.78
C VAL A 99 -7.59 3.94 16.28
N ASP A 100 -7.61 4.99 17.10
CA ASP A 100 -8.18 6.29 16.72
C ASP A 100 -7.41 6.93 15.55
N ARG A 101 -6.07 6.92 15.60
CA ARG A 101 -5.22 7.39 14.49
C ARG A 101 -5.42 6.58 13.22
N MET A 102 -5.60 5.26 13.32
CA MET A 102 -5.90 4.41 12.17
C MET A 102 -7.23 4.81 11.53
N PHE A 103 -8.29 5.00 12.32
CA PHE A 103 -9.60 5.41 11.78
C PHE A 103 -9.51 6.75 11.04
N GLU A 104 -8.83 7.72 11.63
CA GLU A 104 -8.63 9.03 11.01
C GLU A 104 -7.81 8.91 9.71
N ALA A 105 -6.72 8.15 9.72
CA ALA A 105 -5.90 7.94 8.53
C ALA A 105 -6.67 7.23 7.40
N VAL A 106 -7.45 6.18 7.72
CA VAL A 106 -8.31 5.50 6.75
C VAL A 106 -9.33 6.48 6.16
N ARG A 107 -9.95 7.32 6.99
CA ARG A 107 -10.92 8.34 6.55
C ARG A 107 -10.29 9.31 5.57
N VAL A 108 -9.11 9.85 5.89
CA VAL A 108 -8.40 10.80 5.03
C VAL A 108 -8.01 10.15 3.71
N VAL A 109 -7.38 8.96 3.74
CA VAL A 109 -6.93 8.27 2.52
C VAL A 109 -8.09 7.88 1.62
N SER A 110 -9.19 7.39 2.20
CA SER A 110 -10.42 7.07 1.44
C SER A 110 -11.03 8.31 0.82
N THR A 111 -11.03 9.44 1.53
CA THR A 111 -11.53 10.72 1.02
C THR A 111 -10.66 11.23 -0.14
N CYS A 112 -9.34 11.20 0.02
CA CYS A 112 -8.41 11.61 -1.04
C CYS A 112 -8.57 10.74 -2.30
N TRP A 113 -8.67 9.42 -2.13
CA TRP A 113 -8.91 8.50 -3.24
C TRP A 113 -10.26 8.76 -3.93
N ALA A 114 -11.33 8.92 -3.16
CA ALA A 114 -12.67 9.24 -3.67
C ALA A 114 -12.67 10.53 -4.51
N LEU A 115 -12.08 11.60 -3.99
CA LEU A 115 -11.99 12.88 -4.69
C LEU A 115 -11.17 12.77 -5.98
N GLN A 116 -10.05 12.05 -5.96
CA GLN A 116 -9.22 11.87 -7.15
C GLN A 116 -9.92 11.07 -8.23
N THR A 117 -10.64 10.01 -7.85
CA THR A 117 -11.45 9.23 -8.79
C THR A 117 -12.53 10.10 -9.44
N ILE A 118 -13.27 10.90 -8.65
CA ILE A 118 -14.28 11.84 -9.17
C ILE A 118 -13.67 12.86 -10.14
N LEU A 119 -12.49 13.39 -9.82
CA LEU A 119 -11.80 14.38 -10.67
C LEU A 119 -11.35 13.78 -12.01
N LEU A 120 -11.11 12.47 -12.08
CA LEU A 120 -10.67 11.78 -13.30
C LEU A 120 -11.82 11.25 -14.16
N THR A 121 -12.95 10.88 -13.55
CA THR A 121 -13.99 10.17 -14.31
C THR A 121 -14.99 11.09 -15.03
N GLU A 122 -15.03 12.40 -14.76
CA GLU A 122 -16.04 13.39 -15.22
C GLU A 122 -17.52 13.02 -14.93
N GLU A 123 -17.87 11.74 -14.86
CA GLU A 123 -19.09 11.20 -14.30
C GLU A 123 -19.03 11.29 -12.78
N ARG A 124 -20.03 11.99 -12.21
CA ARG A 124 -20.34 11.97 -10.78
C ARG A 124 -20.76 10.57 -10.37
N TYR A 125 -19.81 9.67 -10.14
CA TYR A 125 -20.08 8.44 -9.41
C TYR A 125 -20.52 8.82 -7.99
N GLN A 126 -21.78 8.55 -7.67
CA GLN A 126 -22.25 8.55 -6.28
C GLN A 126 -21.50 7.44 -5.55
N ILE A 127 -20.44 7.80 -4.84
CA ILE A 127 -19.68 6.84 -4.04
C ILE A 127 -20.55 6.46 -2.84
N SER A 128 -21.22 5.32 -2.95
CA SER A 128 -21.64 4.59 -1.75
C SER A 128 -20.39 4.05 -1.09
N LEU A 129 -20.17 4.39 0.18
CA LEU A 129 -18.96 4.11 0.98
C LEU A 129 -18.63 2.60 1.16
N GLY A 130 -19.28 1.70 0.41
CA GLY A 130 -19.14 0.25 0.50
C GLY A 130 -19.11 -0.50 -0.85
N SER A 131 -19.09 0.18 -1.99
CA SER A 131 -19.01 -0.48 -3.30
C SER A 131 -17.97 0.17 -4.21
N LEU A 132 -17.01 -0.65 -4.68
CA LEU A 132 -16.00 -0.25 -5.65
C LEU A 132 -16.68 0.08 -7.01
N PRO A 133 -16.37 1.22 -7.65
CA PRO A 133 -16.84 1.50 -8.99
C PRO A 133 -16.20 0.53 -10.01
N SER A 134 -16.97 0.14 -11.02
CA SER A 134 -16.49 -0.63 -12.17
C SER A 134 -15.63 0.27 -13.05
N SER A 135 -14.44 -0.20 -13.42
CA SER A 135 -13.45 0.53 -14.24
C SER A 135 -14.02 0.98 -15.58
N SER A 136 -13.90 2.28 -15.89
CA SER A 136 -14.23 2.84 -17.20
C SER A 136 -13.07 2.65 -18.18
N PRO A 137 -13.30 2.39 -19.48
CA PRO A 137 -12.23 2.10 -20.45
C PRO A 137 -11.26 3.27 -20.71
N VAL A 138 -11.65 4.50 -20.41
CA VAL A 138 -10.94 5.71 -20.89
C VAL A 138 -9.73 6.07 -20.01
N ASN A 139 -9.67 5.62 -18.75
CA ASN A 139 -8.62 5.99 -17.78
C ASN A 139 -8.04 4.79 -17.00
N GLN A 140 -8.07 3.58 -17.59
CA GLN A 140 -7.71 2.34 -16.88
C GLN A 140 -6.33 2.39 -16.20
N ASP A 141 -5.33 2.98 -16.86
CA ASP A 141 -3.97 3.09 -16.32
C ASP A 141 -3.87 4.04 -15.11
N LEU A 142 -4.59 5.16 -15.14
CA LEU A 142 -4.62 6.15 -14.04
C LEU A 142 -5.43 5.64 -12.86
N GLU A 143 -6.59 5.02 -13.12
CA GLU A 143 -7.40 4.37 -12.09
C GLU A 143 -6.63 3.24 -11.40
N PHE A 144 -5.92 2.42 -12.19
CA PHE A 144 -5.03 1.38 -11.68
C PHE A 144 -3.93 1.97 -10.78
N PHE A 145 -3.28 3.05 -11.21
CA PHE A 145 -2.23 3.71 -10.44
C PHE A 145 -2.75 4.26 -9.11
N LEU A 146 -3.89 4.96 -9.12
CA LEU A 146 -4.49 5.49 -7.89
C LEU A 146 -4.94 4.38 -6.94
N ARG A 147 -5.54 3.32 -7.48
CA ARG A 147 -5.93 2.14 -6.69
C ARG A 147 -4.72 1.50 -6.02
N GLY A 148 -3.61 1.34 -6.75
CA GLY A 148 -2.40 0.79 -6.16
C GLY A 148 -1.84 1.66 -5.04
N ARG A 149 -1.81 3.00 -5.22
CA ARG A 149 -1.40 3.93 -4.14
C ARG A 149 -2.30 3.84 -2.92
N TYR A 150 -3.61 3.73 -3.13
CA TYR A 150 -4.58 3.55 -2.08
C TYR A 150 -4.31 2.25 -1.30
N CYS A 151 -4.14 1.11 -1.98
CA CYS A 151 -3.83 -0.17 -1.34
C CYS A 151 -2.52 -0.16 -0.55
N ILE A 152 -1.48 0.50 -1.06
CA ILE A 152 -0.19 0.66 -0.35
C ILE A 152 -0.35 1.52 0.90
N ALA A 153 -1.09 2.63 0.81
CA ALA A 153 -1.37 3.47 1.97
C ALA A 153 -2.12 2.69 3.05
N LEU A 154 -3.15 1.93 2.66
CA LEU A 154 -3.89 1.07 3.58
C LEU A 154 -3.02 -0.02 4.22
N GLU A 155 -2.10 -0.62 3.46
CA GLU A 155 -1.18 -1.64 3.99
C GLU A 155 -0.37 -1.08 5.17
N ARG A 156 0.08 0.17 5.08
CA ARG A 156 0.85 0.84 6.13
C ARG A 156 0.00 1.36 7.28
N ILE A 157 -1.21 1.84 6.99
CA ILE A 157 -2.15 2.35 7.99
C ILE A 157 -2.69 1.21 8.86
N TYR A 158 -2.98 0.04 8.27
CA TYR A 158 -3.48 -1.09 9.03
C TYR A 158 -2.39 -1.90 9.74
N ARG A 159 -1.11 -1.76 9.36
CA ARG A 159 -0.02 -2.56 9.95
C ARG A 159 0.08 -2.47 11.48
N PRO A 160 -0.02 -1.29 12.12
CA PRO A 160 -0.03 -1.19 13.59
C PRO A 160 -1.17 -1.99 14.23
N ILE A 161 -2.36 -1.97 13.62
CA ILE A 161 -3.52 -2.70 14.13
C ILE A 161 -3.36 -4.21 13.93
N PHE A 162 -2.83 -4.62 12.79
CA PHE A 162 -2.48 -6.01 12.53
C PHE A 162 -1.46 -6.53 13.57
N TYR A 163 -0.42 -5.74 13.87
CA TYR A 163 0.56 -6.05 14.91
C TYR A 163 -0.11 -6.26 16.27
N LEU A 164 -0.98 -5.34 16.70
CA LEU A 164 -1.73 -5.47 17.95
C LEU A 164 -2.58 -6.74 18.00
N ALA A 165 -3.23 -7.12 16.89
CA ALA A 165 -4.05 -8.32 16.82
C ALA A 165 -3.22 -9.62 16.91
N VAL A 166 -2.07 -9.69 16.23
CA VAL A 166 -1.15 -10.85 16.32
C VAL A 166 -0.55 -10.98 17.72
N HIS A 167 -0.26 -9.85 18.36
CA HIS A 167 0.33 -9.79 19.71
C HIS A 167 -0.72 -9.66 20.83
N TYR A 168 -2.01 -9.92 20.54
CA TYR A 168 -3.11 -9.63 21.44
C TYR A 168 -2.94 -10.20 22.86
N LYS A 169 -2.39 -11.42 22.98
CA LYS A 169 -2.14 -12.07 24.28
C LYS A 169 -1.12 -11.34 25.16
N ALA A 170 -0.21 -10.58 24.56
CA ALA A 170 0.81 -9.79 25.26
C ALA A 170 0.35 -8.35 25.54
N LEU A 171 -0.84 -7.95 25.09
CA LEU A 171 -1.38 -6.62 25.36
C LEU A 171 -1.79 -6.47 26.83
N PRO A 172 -1.83 -5.23 27.36
CA PRO A 172 -2.29 -4.96 28.71
C PRO A 172 -3.69 -5.53 29.01
N SER A 173 -3.90 -6.04 30.23
CA SER A 173 -5.15 -6.71 30.63
C SER A 173 -6.42 -5.87 30.48
N TRP A 174 -6.30 -4.54 30.52
CA TRP A 174 -7.44 -3.64 30.31
C TRP A 174 -7.97 -3.70 28.87
N VAL A 175 -7.13 -4.03 27.88
CA VAL A 175 -7.54 -4.23 26.49
C VAL A 175 -8.44 -5.46 26.39
N HIS A 176 -8.08 -6.54 27.08
CA HIS A 176 -8.87 -7.78 27.12
C HIS A 176 -10.22 -7.57 27.82
N SER A 177 -10.27 -6.60 28.74
CA SER A 177 -11.47 -6.21 29.48
C SER A 177 -12.38 -5.23 28.72
N THR A 178 -11.97 -4.80 27.51
CA THR A 178 -12.71 -3.83 26.68
C THR A 178 -13.12 -4.50 25.35
N PRO A 179 -14.31 -5.13 25.29
CA PRO A 179 -14.72 -5.92 24.13
C PRO A 179 -14.77 -5.12 22.82
N GLN A 180 -15.23 -3.87 22.86
CA GLN A 180 -15.38 -3.01 21.67
C GLN A 180 -14.02 -2.66 21.06
N LEU A 181 -13.01 -2.44 21.90
CA LEU A 181 -11.65 -2.18 21.44
C LEU A 181 -11.04 -3.44 20.82
N SER A 182 -11.24 -4.59 21.46
CA SER A 182 -10.80 -5.88 20.92
C SER A 182 -11.45 -6.17 19.56
N GLU A 183 -12.77 -6.00 19.46
CA GLU A 183 -13.51 -6.15 18.21
C GLU A 183 -12.97 -5.22 17.11
N SER A 184 -12.70 -3.96 17.45
CA SER A 184 -12.15 -2.97 16.53
C SER A 184 -10.76 -3.36 16.03
N VAL A 185 -9.90 -3.86 16.92
CA VAL A 185 -8.56 -4.35 16.56
C VAL A 185 -8.65 -5.52 15.59
N PHE A 186 -9.44 -6.55 15.91
CA PHE A 186 -9.53 -7.75 15.05
C PHE A 186 -10.27 -7.50 13.73
N THR A 187 -11.31 -6.67 13.73
CA THR A 187 -12.03 -6.30 12.50
C THR A 187 -11.12 -5.57 11.52
N ASN A 188 -10.33 -4.62 11.99
CA ASN A 188 -9.42 -3.87 11.12
C ASN A 188 -8.14 -4.64 10.79
N ALA A 189 -7.69 -5.56 11.66
CA ALA A 189 -6.62 -6.50 11.31
C ALA A 189 -7.05 -7.46 10.19
N GLN A 190 -8.33 -7.88 10.15
CA GLN A 190 -8.84 -8.66 9.02
C GLN A 190 -8.80 -7.86 7.72
N LYS A 191 -9.20 -6.57 7.73
CA LYS A 191 -9.06 -5.68 6.57
C LYS A 191 -7.61 -5.54 6.11
N ALA A 192 -6.64 -5.56 7.03
CA ALA A 192 -5.22 -5.55 6.69
C ALA A 192 -4.85 -6.74 5.80
N ILE A 193 -5.30 -7.95 6.20
CA ILE A 193 -5.08 -9.19 5.46
C ILE A 193 -5.80 -9.19 4.12
N ASP A 194 -7.04 -8.71 4.07
CA ASP A 194 -7.81 -8.61 2.84
C ASP A 194 -7.12 -7.65 1.85
N ASN A 195 -6.60 -6.52 2.33
CA ASN A 195 -5.80 -5.59 1.52
C ASN A 195 -4.47 -6.22 1.04
N CYS A 196 -3.83 -7.07 1.85
CA CYS A 196 -2.64 -7.81 1.41
C CYS A 196 -2.96 -8.77 0.24
N ALA A 197 -4.08 -9.48 0.32
CA ALA A 197 -4.53 -10.40 -0.73
C ALA A 197 -4.88 -9.67 -2.03
N GLU A 198 -5.36 -8.43 -1.93
CA GLU A 198 -5.61 -7.55 -3.06
C GLU A 198 -4.31 -6.98 -3.66
N LEU A 199 -3.33 -6.60 -2.83
CA LEU A 199 -2.12 -5.92 -3.28
C LEU A 199 -1.20 -6.84 -4.09
N ILE A 200 -0.94 -8.06 -3.60
CA ILE A 200 0.07 -8.97 -4.15
C ILE A 200 -0.13 -9.29 -5.64
N PRO A 201 -1.31 -9.70 -6.12
CA PRO A 201 -1.47 -10.11 -7.52
C PRO A 201 -1.55 -8.96 -8.52
N ASN A 202 -1.94 -7.76 -8.08
CA ASN A 202 -2.41 -6.72 -9.00
C ASN A 202 -1.35 -5.70 -9.42
N PHE A 203 -0.34 -5.38 -8.58
CA PHE A 203 0.46 -4.15 -8.78
C PHE A 203 1.94 -4.35 -9.15
N TRP A 204 2.41 -5.59 -9.37
CA TRP A 204 3.85 -5.91 -9.42
C TRP A 204 4.54 -5.73 -10.77
N TYR A 205 3.80 -5.64 -11.88
CA TYR A 205 4.35 -5.61 -13.24
C TYR A 205 4.30 -4.22 -13.90
N HIS A 206 3.40 -3.35 -13.44
CA HIS A 206 3.10 -2.09 -14.10
C HIS A 206 3.95 -0.93 -13.57
N PHE A 207 4.37 -0.03 -14.47
CA PHE A 207 5.05 1.24 -14.17
C PHE A 207 6.39 1.12 -13.41
N ARG A 208 7.45 0.72 -14.14
CA ARG A 208 8.82 0.59 -13.63
C ARG A 208 9.39 1.88 -13.00
N HIS A 209 8.96 3.05 -13.45
CA HIS A 209 9.52 4.34 -13.01
C HIS A 209 8.87 4.81 -11.70
N GLU A 210 9.70 5.14 -10.70
CA GLU A 210 9.37 5.68 -9.36
C GLU A 210 8.57 4.80 -8.39
N TRP A 211 7.95 3.71 -8.85
CA TRP A 211 6.99 2.96 -8.02
C TRP A 211 7.41 1.54 -7.66
N ILE A 212 8.22 0.90 -8.51
CA ILE A 212 8.47 -0.54 -8.40
C ILE A 212 9.12 -0.94 -7.07
N TRP A 213 10.05 -0.13 -6.56
CA TRP A 213 10.69 -0.36 -5.26
C TRP A 213 9.67 -0.38 -4.11
N ASN A 214 8.70 0.52 -4.17
CA ASN A 214 7.65 0.61 -3.18
C ASN A 214 6.73 -0.61 -3.22
N ILE A 215 6.40 -1.08 -4.43
CA ILE A 215 5.61 -2.30 -4.62
C ILE A 215 6.35 -3.51 -4.06
N MET A 216 7.63 -3.71 -4.38
CA MET A 216 8.38 -4.88 -3.88
C MET A 216 8.39 -4.96 -2.36
N ARG A 217 8.58 -3.83 -1.68
CA ARG A 217 8.54 -3.72 -0.23
C ARG A 217 7.16 -4.01 0.36
N CYS A 218 6.11 -3.47 -0.26
CA CYS A 218 4.73 -3.79 0.13
C CYS A 218 4.38 -5.26 -0.16
N THR A 219 4.82 -5.86 -1.26
CA THR A 219 4.62 -7.27 -1.60
C THR A 219 5.28 -8.20 -0.58
N PHE A 220 6.51 -7.88 -0.17
CA PHE A 220 7.22 -8.60 0.89
C PHE A 220 6.52 -8.44 2.25
N SER A 221 6.18 -7.21 2.63
CA SER A 221 5.48 -6.92 3.88
C SER A 221 4.12 -7.61 3.96
N ALA A 222 3.33 -7.54 2.88
CA ALA A 222 2.03 -8.20 2.77
C ALA A 222 2.14 -9.72 2.92
N ALA A 223 3.16 -10.33 2.31
CA ALA A 223 3.41 -11.76 2.46
C ALA A 223 3.78 -12.12 3.92
N ILE A 224 4.59 -11.29 4.60
CA ILE A 224 4.92 -11.48 6.02
C ILE A 224 3.65 -11.38 6.88
N GLN A 225 2.78 -10.39 6.64
CA GLN A 225 1.52 -10.27 7.38
C GLN A 225 0.63 -11.51 7.20
N ILE A 226 0.51 -12.02 5.97
CA ILE A 226 -0.20 -13.27 5.70
C ILE A 226 0.41 -14.45 6.49
N LEU A 227 1.74 -14.60 6.48
CA LEU A 227 2.42 -15.66 7.24
C LEU A 227 2.20 -15.52 8.75
N ALA A 228 2.23 -14.29 9.27
CA ALA A 228 1.96 -14.00 10.68
C ALA A 228 0.52 -14.37 11.08
N ALA A 229 -0.47 -14.09 10.23
CA ALA A 229 -1.85 -14.52 10.46
C ALA A 229 -1.99 -16.06 10.52
N VAL A 230 -1.30 -16.77 9.62
CA VAL A 230 -1.25 -18.25 9.63
C VAL A 230 -0.65 -18.77 10.94
N LEU A 231 0.49 -18.22 11.38
CA LEU A 231 1.16 -18.64 12.60
C LEU A 231 0.36 -18.31 13.87
N SER A 232 -0.29 -17.14 13.90
CA SER A 232 -1.19 -16.74 14.98
C SER A 232 -2.32 -17.76 15.14
N ASN A 233 -2.92 -18.20 14.03
CA ASN A 233 -3.96 -19.22 14.06
C ASN A 233 -3.47 -20.60 14.46
N ALA A 234 -2.34 -21.04 13.91
CA ALA A 234 -1.75 -22.32 14.30
C ALA A 234 -1.47 -22.37 15.82
N SER A 235 -1.07 -21.24 16.40
CA SER A 235 -0.85 -21.09 17.83
C SER A 235 -2.16 -21.07 18.63
N ALA A 236 -3.20 -20.40 18.11
CA ALA A 236 -4.53 -20.37 18.72
C ALA A 236 -5.21 -21.75 18.72
N SER A 237 -5.04 -22.56 17.66
CA SER A 237 -5.57 -23.94 17.61
C SER A 237 -4.93 -24.87 18.64
N ARG A 238 -3.65 -24.63 19.01
CA ARG A 238 -2.96 -25.42 20.04
C ARG A 238 -3.39 -25.05 21.46
N ASN A 239 -3.74 -23.78 21.68
CA ASN A 239 -4.16 -23.24 22.97
C ASN A 239 -5.45 -22.40 22.79
N PRO A 240 -6.62 -23.07 22.66
CA PRO A 240 -7.89 -22.39 22.41
C PRO A 240 -8.31 -21.57 23.63
N ASN A 241 -8.43 -20.25 23.44
CA ASN A 241 -9.03 -19.38 24.45
C ASN A 241 -10.57 -19.45 24.36
N PRO A 242 -11.29 -19.52 25.50
CA PRO A 242 -12.74 -19.40 25.52
C PRO A 242 -13.12 -17.93 25.23
N GLY A 243 -13.50 -17.65 23.98
CA GLY A 243 -13.77 -16.29 23.47
C GLY A 243 -12.86 -15.85 22.31
N GLY A 244 -12.11 -16.78 21.71
CA GLY A 244 -10.96 -16.54 20.84
C GLY A 244 -11.21 -15.65 19.61
N TRP A 245 -10.78 -14.40 19.73
CA TRP A 245 -10.52 -13.54 18.59
C TRP A 245 -9.40 -14.11 17.72
N VAL A 246 -9.64 -14.21 16.42
CA VAL A 246 -8.78 -14.92 15.46
C VAL A 246 -8.77 -14.15 14.13
N ILE A 247 -7.57 -13.91 13.59
CA ILE A 247 -7.38 -13.31 12.26
C ILE A 247 -7.38 -14.44 11.24
N ARG A 248 -8.23 -14.38 10.22
CA ARG A 248 -8.30 -15.46 9.21
C ARG A 248 -7.35 -15.15 8.05
N PRO A 249 -6.33 -16.00 7.78
CA PRO A 249 -5.52 -15.85 6.58
C PRO A 249 -6.37 -16.13 5.32
N PRO A 250 -5.97 -15.62 4.15
CA PRO A 250 -6.66 -15.92 2.90
C PRO A 250 -6.63 -17.43 2.62
N THR A 251 -7.69 -17.97 2.02
CA THR A 251 -7.77 -19.42 1.71
C THR A 251 -6.66 -19.87 0.77
N ASN A 252 -6.22 -19.00 -0.13
CA ASN A 252 -5.13 -19.19 -1.09
C ASN A 252 -3.78 -18.61 -0.61
N TRP A 253 -3.57 -18.48 0.71
CA TRP A 253 -2.36 -17.82 1.26
C TRP A 253 -1.04 -18.40 0.74
N THR A 254 -0.95 -19.71 0.52
CA THR A 254 0.26 -20.36 -0.02
C THR A 254 0.56 -19.87 -1.43
N THR A 255 -0.47 -19.73 -2.26
CA THR A 255 -0.35 -19.20 -3.62
C THR A 255 0.08 -17.74 -3.61
N LEU A 256 -0.49 -16.91 -2.72
CA LEU A 256 -0.12 -15.50 -2.59
C LEU A 256 1.34 -15.35 -2.17
N VAL A 257 1.81 -16.09 -1.16
CA VAL A 257 3.21 -16.01 -0.70
C VAL A 257 4.17 -16.51 -1.78
N ARG A 258 3.83 -17.59 -2.50
CA ARG A 258 4.63 -18.06 -3.65
C ARG A 258 4.66 -17.03 -4.78
N LEU A 259 3.56 -16.35 -5.03
CA LEU A 259 3.51 -15.25 -6.00
C LEU A 259 4.44 -14.12 -5.57
N SER A 260 4.42 -13.71 -4.30
CA SER A 260 5.37 -12.72 -3.76
C SER A 260 6.83 -13.14 -3.94
N ILE A 261 7.17 -14.41 -3.69
CA ILE A 261 8.53 -14.94 -3.93
C ILE A 261 8.90 -14.84 -5.41
N ARG A 262 8.00 -15.21 -6.32
CA ARG A 262 8.23 -15.11 -7.78
C ARG A 262 8.41 -13.65 -8.23
N ILE A 263 7.60 -12.75 -7.67
CA ILE A 263 7.70 -11.30 -7.93
C ILE A 263 9.08 -10.78 -7.52
N LEU A 264 9.52 -11.08 -6.29
CA LEU A 264 10.85 -10.66 -5.83
C LEU A 264 11.97 -11.27 -6.67
N LYS A 265 11.85 -12.55 -7.06
CA LYS A 265 12.79 -13.22 -7.95
C LYS A 265 12.89 -12.53 -9.31
N HIS A 266 11.77 -12.10 -9.87
CA HIS A 266 11.76 -11.42 -11.17
C HIS A 266 12.60 -10.13 -11.16
N TRP A 267 12.58 -9.41 -10.04
CA TRP A 267 13.27 -8.13 -9.88
C TRP A 267 14.63 -8.23 -9.18
N GLU A 268 15.09 -9.43 -8.77
CA GLU A 268 16.28 -9.58 -7.92
C GLU A 268 17.59 -9.12 -8.57
N SER A 269 17.66 -9.16 -9.90
CA SER A 269 18.82 -8.68 -10.66
C SER A 269 19.02 -7.16 -10.58
N GLU A 270 17.99 -6.41 -10.20
CA GLU A 270 18.03 -4.94 -10.09
C GLU A 270 18.59 -4.47 -8.74
N SER A 271 18.55 -5.31 -7.69
CA SER A 271 19.07 -4.96 -6.36
C SER A 271 19.31 -6.19 -5.49
N VAL A 272 20.48 -6.22 -4.82
CA VAL A 272 20.85 -7.25 -3.83
C VAL A 272 19.83 -7.33 -2.69
N ASP A 273 19.20 -6.21 -2.32
CA ASP A 273 18.18 -6.20 -1.27
C ASP A 273 16.97 -7.07 -1.64
N LEU A 274 16.59 -7.12 -2.93
CA LEU A 274 15.47 -7.94 -3.40
C LEU A 274 15.80 -9.43 -3.35
N GLU A 275 17.06 -9.79 -3.64
CA GLU A 275 17.56 -11.15 -3.44
C GLU A 275 17.47 -11.56 -1.96
N LEU A 276 17.90 -10.67 -1.06
CA LEU A 276 17.83 -10.90 0.39
C LEU A 276 16.38 -11.00 0.90
N MET A 277 15.48 -10.13 0.43
CA MET A 277 14.06 -10.18 0.73
C MET A 277 13.43 -11.49 0.24
N ARG A 278 13.71 -11.91 -0.99
CA ARG A 278 13.25 -13.20 -1.53
C ARG A 278 13.72 -14.36 -0.67
N GLY A 279 15.02 -14.47 -0.43
CA GLY A 279 15.61 -15.57 0.35
C GLY A 279 15.08 -15.61 1.78
N THR A 280 14.82 -14.46 2.39
CA THR A 280 14.20 -14.37 3.73
C THR A 280 12.75 -14.85 3.70
N LEU A 281 11.96 -14.39 2.73
CA LEU A 281 10.56 -14.79 2.58
C LEU A 281 10.41 -16.29 2.31
N GLU A 282 11.29 -16.87 1.49
CA GLU A 282 11.32 -18.32 1.24
C GLU A 282 11.55 -19.13 2.52
N ARG A 283 12.55 -18.73 3.34
CA ARG A 283 12.83 -19.40 4.61
C ARG A 283 11.64 -19.29 5.58
N MET A 284 11.04 -18.11 5.67
CA MET A 284 9.85 -17.88 6.50
C MET A 284 8.68 -18.74 6.03
N PHE A 285 8.41 -18.78 4.72
CA PHE A 285 7.34 -19.59 4.13
C PHE A 285 7.52 -21.08 4.43
N GLN A 286 8.72 -21.62 4.22
CA GLN A 286 9.03 -23.02 4.54
C GLN A 286 8.86 -23.32 6.03
N GLY A 287 9.31 -22.41 6.91
CA GLY A 287 9.09 -22.50 8.36
C GLY A 287 7.60 -22.53 8.73
N THR A 288 6.82 -21.60 8.18
CA THR A 288 5.37 -21.50 8.43
C THR A 288 4.63 -22.73 7.93
N CYS A 289 4.93 -23.26 6.74
CA CYS A 289 4.31 -24.49 6.23
C CYS A 289 4.54 -25.68 7.18
N ARG A 290 5.77 -25.83 7.72
CA ARG A 290 6.08 -26.89 8.70
C ARG A 290 5.28 -26.73 9.99
N LEU A 291 5.22 -25.51 10.52
CA LEU A 291 4.53 -25.22 11.79
C LEU A 291 3.01 -25.32 11.68
N ALA A 292 2.45 -24.94 10.54
CA ALA A 292 1.01 -24.97 10.25
C ALA A 292 0.53 -26.33 9.70
N GLY A 293 1.43 -27.28 9.43
CA GLY A 293 1.07 -28.59 8.85
C GLY A 293 0.58 -28.50 7.39
N ALA A 294 0.93 -27.44 6.67
CA ALA A 294 0.55 -27.26 5.27
C ALA A 294 1.51 -28.03 4.34
N ARG A 295 0.99 -28.67 3.29
CA ARG A 295 1.82 -29.38 2.30
C ARG A 295 2.77 -28.41 1.61
N GLN A 296 4.07 -28.68 1.73
CA GLN A 296 5.10 -28.11 0.89
C GLN A 296 5.04 -28.82 -0.47
N GLU A 297 4.23 -28.31 -1.40
CA GLU A 297 4.49 -28.65 -2.80
C GLU A 297 5.79 -27.93 -3.18
N LEU A 298 6.87 -28.74 -3.25
CA LEU A 298 8.20 -28.35 -3.64
C LEU A 298 8.14 -27.66 -5.00
N PHE A 299 8.87 -26.55 -5.15
CA PHE A 299 9.22 -26.00 -6.45
C PHE A 299 10.00 -27.08 -7.22
N MET A 300 9.31 -27.85 -8.06
CA MET A 300 9.96 -28.32 -9.26
C MET A 300 10.07 -27.10 -10.16
N SER A 301 11.30 -26.62 -10.28
CA SER A 301 11.75 -25.72 -11.33
C SER A 301 11.34 -26.29 -12.69
N SER A 302 10.15 -25.92 -13.14
CA SER A 302 9.88 -25.81 -14.56
C SER A 302 10.23 -24.37 -14.92
N GLU A 303 11.42 -24.22 -15.51
CA GLU A 303 11.55 -23.29 -16.63
C GLU A 303 10.32 -23.47 -17.52
N MET A 304 9.67 -22.38 -17.91
CA MET A 304 8.95 -22.31 -19.19
C MET A 304 8.48 -20.86 -19.43
N MET A 305 9.13 -20.29 -20.45
CA MET A 305 8.72 -19.22 -21.38
C MET A 305 8.37 -17.83 -20.82
#